data_AF-A0A956FC81-F1
#
_entry.id   AF-A0A956FC81-F1
#
_cell.length_a   1.000
_cell.length_b   1.000
_cell.length_c   1.000
_cell.angle_alpha   90.00
_cell.angle_beta   90.00
_cell.angle_gamma   90.00
#
_symmetry.space_group_name_H-M   'P 1'
#
loop_
_entity.id
_entity.type
_entity.pdbx_description
1 polymer ?
#
loop_
_entity_poly.entity_id
_entity_poly.type
_entity_poly.pdbx_seq_one_letter_code
_entity_poly.pdbx_strand_id
1 'polypeptide(L)'
;MKRLDLTPIFITGLAIGVMSLACTKPDQNDDDMDSGLPLPTTTVATGMTGNDDSMDTGEKLDAGGGTGVNPGCNNGDIGCTDQIDLLFVIDNSGTMGEEQINLARNFPLLIDQLENLTDSAGMPVNADVQIMVTTTDFGNPLCTPFKPMGYSPARGAPVDTACTTRLQDFTDLTGSTMVPEACQNTCPVGVEPMDPYIAFSPTGDNIPDTVVPTDINGDGVPDSPAAQALSCLGPQGINGCGYESPLENMLQALNPDAEWNQGSQPFLRPGALLAVAVITDEADCSVKSYSIMDNPAYHNVNPDTGMTAPSSAICWNAGVACTGPDAQGVYSECHSTNDDNLQPISRYTNYLIDQLREAEGKEVIMLGILGVPLVTMHNPNPPYEPTAGGVDDLVYRNWRDGEYPVGDILPDEFMTGETAADKQFDFGIGPGCTGTNMAGEFTGQAIPPVRVKEVCESLNIPNDDGTFEVRCCIESICDEDFSAAIQCLTGIIQESIQLPG
;
A
#
# COMPACT_ATOMS: atom_id res chain seq x y z
N MET A 1 13.98 8.10 -11.19
CA MET A 1 14.12 6.62 -11.11
C MET A 1 15.59 6.24 -11.28
N LYS A 2 16.33 5.89 -10.22
CA LYS A 2 17.77 5.60 -10.32
C LYS A 2 18.05 4.21 -10.86
N ARG A 3 19.04 4.12 -11.76
CA ARG A 3 19.52 2.91 -12.42
C ARG A 3 20.07 1.89 -11.41
N LEU A 4 19.38 0.76 -11.27
CA LEU A 4 19.89 -0.43 -10.57
C LEU A 4 20.95 -1.12 -11.43
N ASP A 5 22.16 -0.56 -11.52
CA ASP A 5 23.27 -1.19 -12.22
C ASP A 5 23.81 -2.38 -11.42
N LEU A 6 23.14 -3.53 -11.58
CA LEU A 6 23.50 -4.80 -10.96
C LEU A 6 24.72 -5.47 -11.64
N THR A 7 25.62 -4.71 -12.28
CA THR A 7 26.90 -5.25 -12.77
C THR A 7 27.95 -5.27 -11.64
N PRO A 8 28.67 -6.39 -11.42
CA PRO A 8 29.57 -6.52 -10.28
C PRO A 8 30.88 -5.74 -10.46
N ILE A 9 30.94 -4.52 -9.93
CA ILE A 9 32.13 -3.66 -9.96
C ILE A 9 33.25 -4.24 -9.09
N PHE A 10 34.27 -4.82 -9.74
CA PHE A 10 35.48 -5.33 -9.06
C PHE A 10 36.41 -4.21 -8.57
N ILE A 11 36.01 -3.49 -7.52
CA ILE A 11 36.86 -2.49 -6.86
C ILE A 11 37.93 -3.19 -6.02
N THR A 12 39.20 -3.00 -6.38
CA THR A 12 40.33 -3.43 -5.54
C THR A 12 40.54 -2.44 -4.39
N GLY A 13 40.57 -2.95 -3.16
CA GLY A 13 40.29 -2.15 -1.97
C GLY A 13 41.38 -1.16 -1.53
N LEU A 14 40.94 -0.15 -0.79
CA LEU A 14 41.78 0.80 -0.06
C LEU A 14 41.29 0.90 1.39
N ALA A 15 42.18 0.65 2.37
CA ALA A 15 41.83 0.70 3.78
C ALA A 15 41.99 2.11 4.35
N ILE A 16 40.96 2.60 5.07
CA ILE A 16 41.00 3.86 5.84
C ILE A 16 40.86 3.53 7.34
N GLY A 17 41.67 4.18 8.17
CA GLY A 17 41.81 3.86 9.59
C GLY A 17 40.81 4.56 10.50
N VAL A 18 40.41 3.88 11.58
CA VAL A 18 39.52 4.41 12.62
C VAL A 18 40.23 5.45 13.49
N MET A 19 39.56 6.57 13.77
CA MET A 19 39.82 7.37 14.97
C MET A 19 38.51 7.67 15.69
N SER A 20 38.52 7.49 17.01
CA SER A 20 37.40 7.78 17.92
C SER A 20 37.88 8.73 19.01
N LEU A 21 37.01 9.66 19.42
CA LEU A 21 37.19 10.55 20.55
C LEU A 21 35.82 10.91 21.13
N ALA A 22 35.58 10.50 22.38
CA ALA A 22 34.44 10.91 23.18
C ALA A 22 34.85 12.03 24.16
N CYS A 23 33.88 12.79 24.71
CA CYS A 23 33.86 13.13 26.15
C CYS A 23 32.61 13.91 26.63
N THR A 24 31.93 13.31 27.62
CA THR A 24 31.41 13.90 28.88
C THR A 24 30.44 15.11 28.93
N LYS A 25 29.30 14.90 29.61
CA LYS A 25 28.57 15.89 30.44
C LYS A 25 29.44 16.40 31.61
N PRO A 26 29.14 17.59 32.17
CA PRO A 26 28.43 17.68 33.47
C PRO A 26 27.14 18.55 33.34
N ASP A 27 26.04 18.46 34.10
CA ASP A 27 25.66 18.06 35.49
C ASP A 27 25.22 19.29 36.33
N GLN A 28 24.39 19.04 37.36
CA GLN A 28 23.90 19.98 38.40
C GLN A 28 22.83 21.01 37.96
N ASN A 29 21.93 21.57 38.80
CA ASN A 29 21.38 21.38 40.16
C ASN A 29 20.08 22.30 40.23
N ASP A 30 19.17 22.38 41.21
CA ASP A 30 18.91 21.83 42.56
C ASP A 30 17.39 22.04 42.92
N ASP A 31 16.94 21.51 44.07
CA ASP A 31 15.79 21.96 44.94
C ASP A 31 14.31 21.93 44.47
N ASP A 32 13.28 21.90 45.35
CA ASP A 32 13.01 21.19 46.63
C ASP A 32 11.53 21.42 47.10
N MET A 33 10.99 20.60 48.03
CA MET A 33 9.82 20.87 48.95
C MET A 33 8.40 21.13 48.35
N ASP A 34 7.24 20.92 49.00
CA ASP A 34 6.77 20.21 50.23
C ASP A 34 5.24 19.85 50.04
N SER A 35 4.58 19.31 51.07
CA SER A 35 3.42 18.41 51.08
C SER A 35 2.04 19.03 51.41
N GLY A 36 0.95 18.26 51.18
CA GLY A 36 -0.41 18.62 51.60
C GLY A 36 -1.47 17.50 51.48
N LEU A 37 -2.15 17.19 52.59
CA LEU A 37 -3.27 16.22 52.78
C LEU A 37 -4.23 16.78 53.85
N PRO A 38 -5.48 16.28 54.11
CA PRO A 38 -6.19 15.10 53.56
C PRO A 38 -7.71 15.30 53.19
N LEU A 39 -8.37 14.19 52.83
CA LEU A 39 -9.80 13.75 52.92
C LEU A 39 -10.87 14.64 53.66
N PRO A 40 -12.20 14.55 53.33
CA PRO A 40 -12.95 13.26 53.41
C PRO A 40 -14.20 12.96 52.54
N THR A 41 -14.46 11.64 52.51
CA THR A 41 -15.65 10.79 52.24
C THR A 41 -17.08 11.37 52.29
N THR A 42 -17.98 10.85 51.42
CA THR A 42 -19.27 10.24 51.86
C THR A 42 -19.91 9.33 50.80
N THR A 43 -20.72 8.34 51.22
CA THR A 43 -21.39 7.32 50.39
C THR A 43 -22.90 7.29 50.63
N VAL A 44 -23.71 6.97 49.61
CA VAL A 44 -25.09 6.44 49.73
C VAL A 44 -25.36 5.46 48.57
N ALA A 45 -26.24 4.47 48.75
CA ALA A 45 -26.60 3.44 47.76
C ALA A 45 -28.13 3.15 47.75
N THR A 46 -28.55 1.97 47.23
CA THR A 46 -29.94 1.41 47.13
C THR A 46 -30.84 2.01 46.03
N GLY A 47 -31.64 1.26 45.26
CA GLY A 47 -31.71 -0.21 45.02
C GLY A 47 -33.12 -0.82 44.92
N MET A 48 -33.26 -1.96 44.20
CA MET A 48 -34.38 -2.96 44.26
C MET A 48 -35.76 -2.56 43.65
N THR A 49 -36.72 -3.42 43.23
CA THR A 49 -36.83 -4.88 42.87
C THR A 49 -38.20 -5.18 42.18
N GLY A 50 -38.34 -6.34 41.49
CA GLY A 50 -39.63 -7.04 41.22
C GLY A 50 -40.04 -7.12 39.73
N ASN A 51 -40.28 -8.25 39.02
CA ASN A 51 -40.59 -9.68 39.29
C ASN A 51 -42.09 -10.06 39.31
N ASP A 52 -42.56 -10.85 38.33
CA ASP A 52 -43.54 -11.96 38.54
C ASP A 52 -43.51 -13.02 37.40
N ASP A 53 -44.13 -14.18 37.65
CA ASP A 53 -43.94 -15.47 36.95
C ASP A 53 -44.75 -15.71 35.65
N SER A 54 -44.26 -16.64 34.81
CA SER A 54 -45.08 -17.76 34.30
C SER A 54 -44.22 -18.93 33.82
N MET A 55 -44.54 -20.16 34.24
CA MET A 55 -43.97 -21.40 33.70
C MET A 55 -44.86 -22.00 32.60
N ASP A 56 -44.26 -22.61 31.58
CA ASP A 56 -44.83 -23.74 30.83
C ASP A 56 -43.71 -24.73 30.46
N THR A 57 -44.05 -26.00 30.23
CA THR A 57 -43.08 -27.10 30.12
C THR A 57 -43.18 -27.84 28.79
N GLY A 58 -42.10 -27.85 28.00
CA GLY A 58 -42.06 -28.58 26.74
C GLY A 58 -40.69 -28.72 26.09
N GLU A 59 -39.88 -29.69 26.53
CA GLU A 59 -38.69 -30.13 25.77
C GLU A 59 -39.11 -30.83 24.47
N LYS A 60 -38.72 -30.26 23.31
CA LYS A 60 -38.50 -31.01 22.06
C LYS A 60 -37.34 -30.39 21.29
N LEU A 61 -36.50 -31.23 20.69
CA LEU A 61 -35.23 -30.85 20.08
C LEU A 61 -35.38 -30.32 18.64
N ASP A 62 -34.50 -29.37 18.32
CA ASP A 62 -33.82 -29.11 17.05
C ASP A 62 -34.49 -29.53 15.73
N ALA A 63 -34.95 -28.53 14.97
CA ALA A 63 -34.42 -28.25 13.62
C ALA A 63 -34.97 -26.91 13.06
N GLY A 64 -34.07 -25.96 12.79
CA GLY A 64 -34.35 -24.73 12.02
C GLY A 64 -34.86 -23.54 12.86
N GLY A 65 -34.66 -22.32 12.34
CA GLY A 65 -35.17 -21.08 12.95
C GLY A 65 -34.15 -19.96 13.19
N GLY A 66 -32.91 -20.07 12.72
CA GLY A 66 -31.87 -19.02 12.82
C GLY A 66 -32.09 -17.82 11.89
N THR A 67 -33.32 -17.59 11.40
CA THR A 67 -33.67 -16.44 10.55
C THR A 67 -33.94 -15.21 11.41
N GLY A 68 -32.87 -14.62 11.95
CA GLY A 68 -32.88 -13.22 12.38
C GLY A 68 -32.90 -12.32 11.15
N VAL A 69 -34.08 -12.12 10.55
CA VAL A 69 -34.26 -11.12 9.49
C VAL A 69 -34.31 -9.75 10.18
N ASN A 70 -33.15 -9.14 10.36
CA ASN A 70 -33.08 -7.75 10.83
C ASN A 70 -33.59 -6.82 9.72
N PRO A 71 -34.21 -5.68 10.06
CA PRO A 71 -34.73 -4.72 9.10
C PRO A 71 -33.62 -3.85 8.50
N GLY A 72 -32.68 -4.49 7.79
CA GLY A 72 -31.55 -3.86 7.10
C GLY A 72 -30.85 -4.82 6.15
N CYS A 73 -30.46 -6.00 6.63
CA CYS A 73 -29.63 -6.97 5.92
C CYS A 73 -30.19 -8.40 5.96
N ASN A 74 -30.04 -9.15 4.86
CA ASN A 74 -30.35 -10.57 4.73
C ASN A 74 -29.05 -11.40 4.62
N ASN A 75 -29.14 -12.71 4.88
CA ASN A 75 -28.02 -13.63 4.64
C ASN A 75 -27.68 -13.68 3.12
N GLY A 76 -26.54 -13.10 2.75
CA GLY A 76 -26.04 -13.07 1.36
C GLY A 76 -26.08 -11.68 0.71
N ASP A 77 -26.52 -10.64 1.43
CA ASP A 77 -26.38 -9.26 0.96
C ASP A 77 -24.91 -8.82 1.12
N ILE A 78 -24.22 -8.56 0.00
CA ILE A 78 -22.80 -8.15 -0.02
C ILE A 78 -22.67 -6.76 0.60
N GLY A 79 -21.62 -6.53 1.39
CA GLY A 79 -21.37 -5.25 2.06
C GLY A 79 -22.11 -5.04 3.39
N CYS A 80 -22.99 -5.99 3.79
CA CYS A 80 -23.71 -5.94 5.07
C CYS A 80 -22.81 -6.27 6.29
N THR A 81 -21.86 -5.38 6.62
CA THR A 81 -20.80 -5.64 7.61
C THR A 81 -20.26 -4.36 8.24
N ASP A 82 -19.80 -4.48 9.49
CA ASP A 82 -19.02 -3.48 10.22
C ASP A 82 -17.51 -3.75 10.17
N GLN A 83 -17.10 -4.91 9.64
CA GLN A 83 -15.70 -5.35 9.61
C GLN A 83 -15.01 -4.97 8.29
N ILE A 84 -13.80 -4.41 8.39
CA ILE A 84 -12.98 -3.99 7.24
C ILE A 84 -11.58 -4.62 7.36
N ASP A 85 -11.16 -5.34 6.33
CA ASP A 85 -9.79 -5.85 6.19
C ASP A 85 -9.08 -5.03 5.12
N LEU A 86 -8.07 -4.23 5.50
CA LEU A 86 -7.30 -3.38 4.59
C LEU A 86 -5.88 -3.93 4.41
N LEU A 87 -5.55 -4.33 3.19
CA LEU A 87 -4.24 -4.83 2.80
C LEU A 87 -3.46 -3.74 2.05
N PHE A 88 -2.37 -3.26 2.65
CA PHE A 88 -1.36 -2.46 1.96
C PHE A 88 -0.30 -3.34 1.31
N VAL A 89 -0.11 -3.19 0.00
CA VAL A 89 1.05 -3.70 -0.75
C VAL A 89 1.85 -2.50 -1.20
N ILE A 90 2.85 -2.12 -0.39
CA ILE A 90 3.66 -0.92 -0.60
C ILE A 90 4.97 -1.30 -1.28
N ASP A 91 5.30 -0.57 -2.33
CA ASP A 91 6.54 -0.77 -3.04
C ASP A 91 7.76 -0.31 -2.25
N ASN A 92 8.74 -1.21 -2.15
CA ASN A 92 9.98 -1.02 -1.40
C ASN A 92 11.21 -1.02 -2.31
N SER A 93 11.02 -0.77 -3.61
CA SER A 93 12.05 -0.55 -4.62
C SER A 93 13.04 0.58 -4.26
N GLY A 94 14.14 0.68 -5.01
CA GLY A 94 15.15 1.73 -4.83
C GLY A 94 14.73 3.14 -5.27
N THR A 95 13.55 3.28 -5.89
CA THR A 95 13.04 4.54 -6.45
C THR A 95 12.04 5.24 -5.53
N MET A 96 11.22 4.47 -4.81
CA MET A 96 10.12 4.84 -3.89
C MET A 96 10.43 5.75 -2.68
N GLY A 97 11.54 6.48 -2.70
CA GLY A 97 12.04 7.25 -1.56
C GLY A 97 11.18 8.45 -1.17
N GLU A 98 10.82 9.29 -2.14
CA GLU A 98 10.00 10.49 -1.91
C GLU A 98 8.52 10.10 -1.79
N GLU A 99 8.11 9.10 -2.59
CA GLU A 99 6.79 8.49 -2.60
C GLU A 99 6.42 7.91 -1.23
N GLN A 100 7.35 7.22 -0.54
CA GLN A 100 7.13 6.78 0.84
C GLN A 100 7.10 7.93 1.86
N ILE A 101 7.80 9.06 1.65
CA ILE A 101 7.66 10.25 2.52
C ILE A 101 6.25 10.84 2.42
N ASN A 102 5.71 10.96 1.19
CA ASN A 102 4.37 11.52 0.95
C ASN A 102 3.26 10.58 1.44
N LEU A 103 3.46 9.26 1.30
CA LEU A 103 2.58 8.23 1.86
C LEU A 103 2.60 8.22 3.40
N ALA A 104 3.77 8.26 4.02
CA ALA A 104 3.93 8.23 5.48
C ALA A 104 3.14 9.33 6.18
N ARG A 105 3.18 10.55 5.63
CA ARG A 105 2.47 11.73 6.13
C ARG A 105 0.94 11.62 6.07
N ASN A 106 0.41 10.70 5.28
CA ASN A 106 -1.01 10.56 4.99
C ASN A 106 -1.71 9.44 5.81
N PHE A 107 -0.95 8.52 6.41
CA PHE A 107 -1.55 7.44 7.23
C PHE A 107 -2.43 7.91 8.41
N PRO A 108 -2.13 9.01 9.14
CA PRO A 108 -3.02 9.46 10.21
C PRO A 108 -4.42 9.88 9.72
N LEU A 109 -4.49 10.56 8.58
CA LEU A 109 -5.76 10.96 7.94
C LEU A 109 -6.62 9.76 7.56
N LEU A 110 -6.00 8.66 7.12
CA LEU A 110 -6.71 7.42 6.82
C LEU A 110 -7.34 6.80 8.08
N ILE A 111 -6.59 6.76 9.20
CA ILE A 111 -7.12 6.21 10.44
C ILE A 111 -8.22 7.09 11.02
N ASP A 112 -8.08 8.42 11.01
CA ASP A 112 -9.16 9.33 11.42
C ASP A 112 -10.45 9.12 10.61
N GLN A 113 -10.35 8.94 9.29
CA GLN A 113 -11.52 8.65 8.44
C GLN A 113 -12.12 7.25 8.66
N LEU A 114 -11.32 6.26 9.06
CA LEU A 114 -11.82 4.91 9.39
C LEU A 114 -12.44 4.86 10.80
N GLU A 115 -11.87 5.56 11.78
CA GLU A 115 -12.42 5.69 13.14
C GLU A 115 -13.74 6.50 13.15
N ASN A 116 -13.84 7.54 12.30
CA ASN A 116 -15.04 8.39 12.17
C ASN A 116 -15.97 7.97 11.00
N LEU A 117 -15.78 6.79 10.40
CA LEU A 117 -16.48 6.35 9.19
C LEU A 117 -18.01 6.37 9.34
N THR A 118 -18.69 6.86 8.31
CA THR A 118 -20.17 6.82 8.19
C THR A 118 -20.62 6.06 6.95
N ASP A 119 -21.79 5.43 7.01
CA ASP A 119 -22.45 4.82 5.86
C ASP A 119 -23.00 5.89 4.88
N SER A 120 -23.54 5.44 3.74
CA SER A 120 -24.21 6.30 2.73
C SER A 120 -25.46 7.04 3.24
N ALA A 121 -25.99 6.67 4.43
CA ALA A 121 -27.06 7.39 5.12
C ALA A 121 -26.55 8.44 6.13
N GLY A 122 -25.23 8.52 6.36
CA GLY A 122 -24.59 9.41 7.34
C GLY A 122 -24.65 8.90 8.79
N MET A 123 -24.87 7.60 9.00
CA MET A 123 -24.84 6.95 10.31
C MET A 123 -23.42 6.44 10.61
N PRO A 124 -22.88 6.60 11.83
CA PRO A 124 -21.55 6.09 12.16
C PRO A 124 -21.48 4.56 12.04
N VAL A 125 -20.49 4.06 11.29
CA VAL A 125 -20.30 2.61 11.07
C VAL A 125 -19.80 1.92 12.34
N ASN A 126 -18.98 2.60 13.16
CA ASN A 126 -18.34 2.04 14.34
C ASN A 126 -17.45 0.82 14.01
N ALA A 127 -16.66 0.93 12.92
CA ALA A 127 -16.03 -0.20 12.24
C ALA A 127 -15.03 -1.01 13.10
N ASP A 128 -14.94 -2.31 12.81
CA ASP A 128 -13.94 -3.24 13.32
C ASP A 128 -12.89 -3.48 12.22
N VAL A 129 -11.77 -2.75 12.30
CA VAL A 129 -10.79 -2.63 11.22
C VAL A 129 -9.55 -3.46 11.52
N GLN A 130 -9.07 -4.21 10.52
CA GLN A 130 -7.74 -4.81 10.52
C GLN A 130 -6.92 -4.28 9.35
N ILE A 131 -5.66 -3.91 9.60
CA ILE A 131 -4.74 -3.38 8.59
C ILE A 131 -3.45 -4.20 8.55
N MET A 132 -3.22 -4.86 7.43
CA MET A 132 -1.99 -5.59 7.12
C MET A 132 -1.13 -4.77 6.15
N VAL A 133 0.18 -4.78 6.34
CA VAL A 133 1.14 -4.15 5.43
C VAL A 133 2.14 -5.21 4.94
N THR A 134 2.40 -5.24 3.64
CA THR A 134 3.41 -6.11 2.99
C THR A 134 4.09 -5.37 1.83
N THR A 135 5.12 -5.97 1.25
CA THR A 135 5.95 -5.35 0.20
C THR A 135 5.66 -5.88 -1.22
N THR A 136 6.16 -5.19 -2.24
CA THR A 136 6.24 -5.68 -3.62
C THR A 136 7.33 -6.74 -3.85
N ASP A 137 8.36 -6.83 -3.01
CA ASP A 137 9.46 -7.78 -3.20
C ASP A 137 9.04 -9.24 -2.94
N PHE A 138 9.02 -10.04 -4.02
CA PHE A 138 8.84 -11.49 -3.99
C PHE A 138 10.18 -12.28 -4.05
N GLY A 139 11.28 -11.59 -4.31
CA GLY A 139 12.65 -12.08 -4.36
C GLY A 139 13.05 -12.68 -5.71
N ASN A 140 13.81 -11.92 -6.50
CA ASN A 140 14.36 -12.38 -7.79
C ASN A 140 15.80 -12.93 -7.67
N PRO A 141 16.18 -13.99 -8.41
CA PRO A 141 17.57 -14.42 -8.56
C PRO A 141 18.56 -13.31 -8.99
N LEU A 142 18.13 -12.31 -9.75
CA LEU A 142 18.98 -11.19 -10.19
C LEU A 142 19.32 -10.21 -9.04
N CYS A 143 18.38 -9.95 -8.13
CA CYS A 143 18.63 -9.13 -6.92
C CYS A 143 19.36 -9.89 -5.82
N THR A 144 19.30 -11.23 -5.83
CA THR A 144 19.85 -12.11 -4.78
C THR A 144 21.33 -11.86 -4.42
N PRO A 145 22.24 -11.49 -5.34
CA PRO A 145 23.64 -11.16 -5.01
C PRO A 145 23.85 -9.83 -4.26
N PHE A 146 22.89 -8.91 -4.36
CA PHE A 146 22.96 -7.53 -3.83
C PHE A 146 22.19 -7.37 -2.51
N LYS A 147 21.20 -8.25 -2.33
CA LYS A 147 20.34 -8.39 -1.16
C LYS A 147 21.10 -8.24 0.18
N PRO A 148 20.67 -7.36 1.11
CA PRO A 148 21.33 -7.17 2.41
C PRO A 148 21.41 -8.43 3.27
N MET A 149 22.45 -8.52 4.10
CA MET A 149 22.64 -9.66 5.00
C MET A 149 21.55 -9.71 6.08
N GLY A 150 20.71 -10.74 6.04
CA GLY A 150 19.62 -10.97 6.99
C GLY A 150 18.25 -10.51 6.51
N TYR A 151 18.17 -9.67 5.47
CA TYR A 151 16.91 -9.27 4.85
C TYR A 151 16.14 -10.48 4.29
N SER A 152 14.82 -10.37 4.15
CA SER A 152 13.98 -11.30 3.38
C SER A 152 12.86 -10.55 2.67
N PRO A 153 12.61 -10.83 1.37
CA PRO A 153 11.40 -10.40 0.69
C PRO A 153 10.16 -10.91 1.45
N ALA A 154 9.13 -10.08 1.56
CA ALA A 154 7.95 -10.37 2.37
C ALA A 154 7.10 -11.50 1.75
N ARG A 155 6.96 -11.54 0.42
CA ARG A 155 6.16 -12.56 -0.30
C ARG A 155 4.71 -12.61 0.15
N GLY A 156 4.11 -11.44 0.40
CA GLY A 156 2.79 -11.28 0.98
C GLY A 156 2.70 -11.51 2.48
N ALA A 157 3.80 -11.87 3.17
CA ALA A 157 3.79 -11.91 4.64
C ALA A 157 3.70 -10.49 5.23
N PRO A 158 3.06 -10.33 6.41
CA PRO A 158 3.02 -9.04 7.08
C PRO A 158 4.40 -8.52 7.47
N VAL A 159 4.54 -7.20 7.41
CA VAL A 159 5.63 -6.42 8.00
C VAL A 159 5.05 -5.69 9.22
N ASP A 160 5.00 -6.43 10.34
CA ASP A 160 4.46 -6.02 11.63
C ASP A 160 5.44 -5.18 12.49
N THR A 161 6.71 -5.15 12.10
CA THR A 161 7.77 -4.41 12.81
C THR A 161 7.84 -2.94 12.39
N ALA A 162 8.02 -2.06 13.38
CA ALA A 162 8.14 -0.63 13.19
C ALA A 162 9.41 -0.29 12.42
N CYS A 163 9.31 0.62 11.44
CA CYS A 163 10.39 1.03 10.55
C CYS A 163 11.66 1.48 11.32
N THR A 164 11.52 2.01 12.54
CA THR A 164 12.63 2.41 13.43
C THR A 164 13.53 1.26 13.86
N THR A 165 13.01 0.02 13.88
CA THR A 165 13.80 -1.20 14.19
C THR A 165 14.60 -1.69 12.99
N ARG A 166 14.19 -1.29 11.77
CA ARG A 166 14.70 -1.76 10.47
C ARG A 166 15.22 -0.62 9.59
N LEU A 167 15.77 0.44 10.19
CA LEU A 167 16.30 1.60 9.47
C LEU A 167 17.39 1.29 8.43
N GLN A 168 18.05 0.13 8.50
CA GLN A 168 18.98 -0.31 7.45
C GLN A 168 18.29 -0.63 6.11
N ASP A 169 16.97 -0.84 6.12
CA ASP A 169 16.18 -1.13 4.91
C ASP A 169 15.84 0.15 4.14
N PHE A 170 16.04 1.33 4.74
CA PHE A 170 15.91 2.65 4.10
C PHE A 170 17.20 3.08 3.37
N THR A 171 17.90 2.11 2.77
CA THR A 171 19.10 2.28 1.95
C THR A 171 18.98 1.38 0.72
N ASP A 172 19.20 1.91 -0.48
CA ASP A 172 19.00 1.15 -1.72
C ASP A 172 19.98 -0.03 -1.88
N LEU A 173 19.64 -0.97 -2.78
CA LEU A 173 20.48 -2.16 -3.08
C LEU A 173 21.89 -1.83 -3.61
N THR A 174 22.17 -0.59 -3.99
CA THR A 174 23.49 -0.12 -4.42
C THR A 174 24.29 0.55 -3.29
N GLY A 175 23.61 0.96 -2.22
CA GLY A 175 24.16 1.78 -1.14
C GLY A 175 24.33 3.27 -1.50
N SER A 176 23.66 3.75 -2.55
CA SER A 176 23.85 5.12 -3.08
C SER A 176 22.81 6.12 -2.57
N THR A 177 21.57 5.66 -2.35
CA THR A 177 20.46 6.45 -1.81
C THR A 177 20.10 5.94 -0.42
N MET A 178 19.83 6.87 0.49
CA MET A 178 19.36 6.63 1.85
C MET A 178 18.19 7.58 2.12
N VAL A 179 17.08 7.08 2.65
CA VAL A 179 15.90 7.90 2.99
C VAL A 179 15.31 7.48 4.36
N PRO A 180 16.11 7.43 5.45
CA PRO A 180 15.58 7.12 6.79
C PRO A 180 14.51 8.11 7.27
N GLU A 181 14.44 9.31 6.69
CA GLU A 181 13.44 10.34 6.94
C GLU A 181 12.00 9.85 6.64
N ALA A 182 11.82 8.96 5.65
CA ALA A 182 10.52 8.33 5.34
C ALA A 182 9.93 7.54 6.52
N CYS A 183 10.78 7.09 7.44
CA CYS A 183 10.38 6.52 8.73
C CYS A 183 10.39 7.57 9.85
N GLN A 184 11.49 8.31 9.98
CA GLN A 184 11.75 9.14 11.17
C GLN A 184 10.88 10.39 11.27
N ASN A 185 10.27 10.85 10.16
CA ASN A 185 9.38 12.00 10.16
C ASN A 185 8.02 11.71 10.83
N THR A 186 7.55 10.46 10.80
CA THR A 186 6.19 10.06 11.27
C THR A 186 6.20 8.97 12.34
N CYS A 187 7.31 8.25 12.50
CA CYS A 187 7.52 7.27 13.57
C CYS A 187 8.63 7.74 14.53
N PRO A 188 8.40 8.75 15.38
CA PRO A 188 9.39 9.28 16.32
C PRO A 188 9.71 8.31 17.47
N VAL A 189 8.79 7.37 17.75
CA VAL A 189 8.94 6.25 18.67
C VAL A 189 8.34 5.03 17.98
N GLY A 190 9.03 3.89 17.99
CA GLY A 190 8.53 2.66 17.40
C GLY A 190 7.26 2.18 18.09
N VAL A 191 6.17 2.06 17.32
CA VAL A 191 4.89 1.48 17.73
C VAL A 191 4.61 0.27 16.85
N GLU A 192 4.28 -0.85 17.50
CA GLU A 192 4.08 -2.16 16.87
C GLU A 192 2.79 -2.79 17.44
N PRO A 193 1.95 -3.45 16.62
CA PRO A 193 0.80 -4.22 17.10
C PRO A 193 1.23 -5.49 17.85
N MET A 194 0.30 -6.07 18.61
CA MET A 194 0.51 -7.34 19.33
C MET A 194 0.32 -8.59 18.46
N ASP A 195 -0.34 -8.44 17.30
CA ASP A 195 -0.59 -9.49 16.29
C ASP A 195 0.05 -9.08 14.95
N PRO A 196 0.13 -9.95 13.92
CA PRO A 196 0.78 -9.65 12.63
C PRO A 196 0.06 -8.61 11.74
N TYR A 197 -0.82 -7.80 12.30
CA TYR A 197 -1.58 -6.73 11.67
C TYR A 197 -2.11 -5.79 12.77
N ILE A 198 -2.37 -4.53 12.42
CA ILE A 198 -3.04 -3.58 13.31
C ILE A 198 -4.52 -3.98 13.37
N ALA A 199 -5.12 -4.02 14.55
CA ALA A 199 -6.56 -4.23 14.72
C ALA A 199 -7.12 -3.18 15.66
N PHE A 200 -8.21 -2.51 15.28
CA PHE A 200 -8.87 -1.50 16.11
C PHE A 200 -10.39 -1.46 15.91
N SER A 201 -11.09 -1.06 16.98
CA SER A 201 -12.54 -0.98 17.05
C SER A 201 -12.97 0.06 18.11
N PRO A 202 -14.25 0.46 18.17
CA PRO A 202 -14.78 1.28 19.27
C PRO A 202 -14.67 0.63 20.67
N THR A 203 -14.30 -0.66 20.74
CA THR A 203 -14.13 -1.41 21.99
C THR A 203 -12.68 -1.52 22.45
N GLY A 204 -11.72 -1.09 21.62
CA GLY A 204 -10.28 -1.19 21.84
C GLY A 204 -9.52 -1.66 20.60
N ASP A 205 -8.20 -1.67 20.73
CA ASP A 205 -7.22 -2.01 19.69
C ASP A 205 -6.19 -3.03 20.20
N ASN A 206 -5.29 -3.50 19.31
CA ASN A 206 -4.21 -4.42 19.64
C ASN A 206 -2.82 -3.77 19.80
N ILE A 207 -2.76 -2.45 20.01
CA ILE A 207 -1.52 -1.73 20.29
C ILE A 207 -1.27 -1.75 21.82
N PRO A 208 -0.01 -1.86 22.31
CA PRO A 208 0.24 -1.93 23.74
C PRO A 208 -0.25 -0.69 24.52
N ASP A 209 -0.99 -0.91 25.63
CA ASP A 209 -1.53 0.09 26.61
C ASP A 209 -0.58 1.23 27.03
N THR A 210 0.73 1.08 26.78
CA THR A 210 1.77 2.09 27.03
C THR A 210 1.84 3.19 25.98
N VAL A 211 1.26 2.98 24.80
CA VAL A 211 1.15 3.97 23.72
C VAL A 211 -0.03 4.89 24.03
N VAL A 212 0.17 6.19 23.89
CA VAL A 212 -0.85 7.20 24.21
C VAL A 212 -1.07 8.13 23.01
N PRO A 213 -2.30 8.65 22.79
CA PRO A 213 -2.56 9.54 21.67
C PRO A 213 -1.61 10.73 21.63
N THR A 214 -0.93 10.90 20.51
CA THR A 214 0.22 11.81 20.34
C THR A 214 0.18 12.37 18.92
N ASP A 215 0.26 13.70 18.81
CA ASP A 215 0.43 14.43 17.54
C ASP A 215 1.81 14.07 16.94
N ILE A 216 1.80 13.24 15.90
CA ILE A 216 3.00 12.78 15.16
C ILE A 216 3.15 13.45 13.79
N ASN A 217 2.10 14.10 13.27
CA ASN A 217 2.13 14.78 11.97
C ASN A 217 2.38 16.31 12.05
N GLY A 218 2.18 16.92 13.23
CA GLY A 218 2.35 18.35 13.51
C GLY A 218 1.12 19.23 13.28
N ASP A 219 -0.08 18.67 13.08
CA ASP A 219 -1.31 19.43 12.79
C ASP A 219 -2.02 19.99 14.04
N GLY A 220 -1.71 19.47 15.23
CA GLY A 220 -2.28 19.87 16.52
C GLY A 220 -3.36 18.94 17.08
N VAL A 221 -3.70 17.85 16.40
CA VAL A 221 -4.60 16.77 16.85
C VAL A 221 -3.77 15.57 17.34
N PRO A 222 -4.04 14.98 18.52
CA PRO A 222 -3.33 13.78 18.95
C PRO A 222 -3.79 12.51 18.22
N ASP A 223 -2.90 11.91 17.42
CA ASP A 223 -3.17 10.71 16.63
C ASP A 223 -3.37 9.47 17.51
N SER A 224 -4.29 8.57 17.13
CA SER A 224 -4.62 7.36 17.89
C SER A 224 -3.46 6.35 17.94
N PRO A 225 -3.48 5.35 18.85
CA PRO A 225 -2.48 4.28 18.86
C PRO A 225 -2.39 3.53 17.52
N ALA A 226 -3.53 3.33 16.84
CA ALA A 226 -3.57 2.72 15.51
C ALA A 226 -2.98 3.62 14.42
N ALA A 227 -3.20 4.94 14.48
CA ALA A 227 -2.58 5.91 13.58
C ALA A 227 -1.04 5.97 13.76
N GLN A 228 -0.57 5.93 15.00
CA GLN A 228 0.86 5.84 15.32
C GLN A 228 1.46 4.50 14.84
N ALA A 229 0.75 3.39 15.03
CA ALA A 229 1.17 2.08 14.54
C ALA A 229 1.28 2.05 13.01
N LEU A 230 0.27 2.53 12.27
CA LEU A 230 0.31 2.52 10.80
C LEU A 230 1.41 3.46 10.27
N SER A 231 1.62 4.61 10.92
CA SER A 231 2.72 5.53 10.60
C SER A 231 4.12 4.95 10.87
N CYS A 232 4.22 3.91 11.70
CA CYS A 232 5.43 3.15 11.98
C CYS A 232 5.59 1.89 11.11
N LEU A 233 4.50 1.22 10.73
CA LEU A 233 4.54 0.01 9.90
C LEU A 233 4.61 0.34 8.41
N GLY A 234 3.83 1.32 7.95
CA GLY A 234 3.63 1.70 6.56
C GLY A 234 4.91 1.97 5.75
N PRO A 235 5.87 2.79 6.23
CA PRO A 235 7.16 2.97 5.56
C PRO A 235 7.91 1.64 5.47
N GLN A 236 8.17 1.13 4.26
CA GLN A 236 8.80 -0.18 4.04
C GLN A 236 10.33 -0.11 3.98
N GLY A 237 10.89 1.00 3.51
CA GLY A 237 12.28 1.09 3.08
C GLY A 237 12.41 0.97 1.56
N ILE A 238 13.64 1.05 1.06
CA ILE A 238 13.98 1.14 -0.37
C ILE A 238 15.01 0.07 -0.81
N ASN A 239 15.13 -1.01 -0.03
CA ASN A 239 16.09 -2.10 -0.24
C ASN A 239 15.51 -3.32 -1.00
N GLY A 240 14.30 -3.17 -1.55
CA GLY A 240 13.59 -4.19 -2.30
C GLY A 240 14.18 -4.44 -3.68
N CYS A 241 13.73 -5.53 -4.28
CA CYS A 241 14.17 -5.96 -5.60
C CYS A 241 13.36 -5.30 -6.73
N GLY A 242 14.07 -4.59 -7.63
CA GLY A 242 13.64 -3.99 -8.92
C GLY A 242 13.02 -4.94 -9.97
N TYR A 243 12.16 -5.83 -9.50
CA TYR A 243 11.37 -6.83 -10.23
C TYR A 243 10.09 -7.10 -9.41
N GLU A 244 9.38 -6.02 -9.12
CA GLU A 244 8.26 -5.86 -8.20
C GLU A 244 7.12 -6.79 -8.58
N SER A 245 6.52 -7.49 -7.61
CA SER A 245 5.38 -8.40 -7.87
C SER A 245 4.15 -8.03 -7.03
N PRO A 246 3.58 -6.82 -7.19
CA PRO A 246 2.46 -6.35 -6.37
C PRO A 246 1.27 -7.33 -6.40
N LEU A 247 0.93 -7.88 -7.58
CA LEU A 247 -0.23 -8.77 -7.71
C LEU A 247 0.00 -10.15 -7.05
N GLU A 248 1.20 -10.72 -7.14
CA GLU A 248 1.51 -11.98 -6.45
C GLU A 248 1.69 -11.81 -4.95
N ASN A 249 2.26 -10.69 -4.47
CA ASN A 249 2.33 -10.40 -3.03
C ASN A 249 0.93 -10.17 -2.44
N MET A 250 0.06 -9.43 -3.12
CA MET A 250 -1.36 -9.33 -2.79
C MET A 250 -1.99 -10.72 -2.66
N LEU A 251 -1.82 -11.59 -3.65
CA LEU A 251 -2.42 -12.92 -3.64
C LEU A 251 -1.86 -13.85 -2.55
N GLN A 252 -0.58 -13.72 -2.18
CA GLN A 252 -0.02 -14.47 -1.05
C GLN A 252 -0.46 -13.90 0.31
N ALA A 253 -0.62 -12.59 0.44
CA ALA A 253 -1.16 -11.97 1.66
C ALA A 253 -2.61 -12.40 1.93
N LEU A 254 -3.41 -12.56 0.87
CA LEU A 254 -4.79 -13.05 0.96
C LEU A 254 -4.91 -14.58 0.98
N ASN A 255 -3.81 -15.34 0.90
CA ASN A 255 -3.85 -16.80 0.81
C ASN A 255 -4.45 -17.43 2.09
N PRO A 256 -5.57 -18.18 2.03
CA PRO A 256 -6.19 -18.77 3.20
C PRO A 256 -5.32 -19.80 3.95
N ASP A 257 -4.34 -20.42 3.28
CA ASP A 257 -3.40 -21.36 3.91
C ASP A 257 -2.22 -20.67 4.63
N ALA A 258 -2.14 -19.32 4.60
CA ALA A 258 -1.08 -18.56 5.25
C ALA A 258 -1.28 -18.43 6.76
N GLU A 259 -0.18 -18.30 7.53
CA GLU A 259 -0.20 -18.35 9.00
C GLU A 259 -1.06 -17.24 9.64
N TRP A 260 -1.06 -16.04 9.06
CA TRP A 260 -1.87 -14.90 9.48
C TRP A 260 -3.35 -14.98 9.04
N ASN A 261 -3.72 -15.91 8.15
CA ASN A 261 -5.09 -16.19 7.74
C ASN A 261 -5.66 -17.46 8.41
N GLN A 262 -5.00 -17.94 9.47
CA GLN A 262 -5.36 -19.16 10.19
C GLN A 262 -5.65 -18.87 11.68
N GLY A 263 -6.31 -19.82 12.35
CA GLY A 263 -6.62 -19.71 13.78
C GLY A 263 -7.98 -19.03 14.07
N SER A 264 -8.06 -18.30 15.19
CA SER A 264 -9.31 -17.69 15.69
C SER A 264 -9.51 -16.23 15.28
N GLN A 265 -8.46 -15.55 14.83
CA GLN A 265 -8.48 -14.20 14.29
C GLN A 265 -7.57 -14.19 13.03
N PRO A 266 -8.09 -14.63 11.87
CA PRO A 266 -7.39 -14.47 10.60
C PRO A 266 -7.47 -12.99 10.16
N PHE A 267 -6.46 -12.51 9.44
CA PHE A 267 -6.52 -11.20 8.77
C PHE A 267 -7.64 -11.16 7.73
N LEU A 268 -7.71 -12.17 6.85
CA LEU A 268 -8.82 -12.32 5.91
C LEU A 268 -10.06 -12.87 6.64
N ARG A 269 -10.88 -11.98 7.21
CA ARG A 269 -12.10 -12.37 7.93
C ARG A 269 -13.24 -12.74 6.98
N PRO A 270 -14.05 -13.78 7.29
CA PRO A 270 -15.26 -14.09 6.53
C PRO A 270 -16.31 -12.98 6.65
N GLY A 271 -16.78 -12.43 5.53
CA GLY A 271 -17.85 -11.42 5.52
C GLY A 271 -17.44 -9.98 5.91
N ALA A 272 -16.16 -9.71 6.15
CA ALA A 272 -15.64 -8.34 6.19
C ALA A 272 -15.61 -7.73 4.77
N LEU A 273 -15.52 -6.41 4.65
CA LEU A 273 -15.13 -5.76 3.39
C LEU A 273 -13.62 -5.90 3.22
N LEU A 274 -13.14 -6.42 2.07
CA LEU A 274 -11.73 -6.43 1.73
C LEU A 274 -11.38 -5.19 0.90
N ALA A 275 -10.48 -4.36 1.42
CA ALA A 275 -9.84 -3.29 0.67
C ALA A 275 -8.37 -3.65 0.39
N VAL A 276 -7.91 -3.43 -0.84
CA VAL A 276 -6.49 -3.60 -1.21
C VAL A 276 -5.92 -2.29 -1.71
N ALA A 277 -4.94 -1.74 -1.02
CA ALA A 277 -4.17 -0.58 -1.46
C ALA A 277 -2.83 -1.03 -2.05
N VAL A 278 -2.62 -0.83 -3.36
CA VAL A 278 -1.35 -1.07 -4.05
C VAL A 278 -0.69 0.27 -4.38
N ILE A 279 0.53 0.47 -3.89
CA ILE A 279 1.32 1.68 -4.12
C ILE A 279 2.63 1.26 -4.79
N THR A 280 2.89 1.67 -6.04
CA THR A 280 4.09 1.30 -6.81
C THR A 280 4.37 2.25 -7.98
N ASP A 281 5.65 2.52 -8.26
CA ASP A 281 6.12 3.30 -9.42
C ASP A 281 6.58 2.43 -10.60
N GLU A 282 6.77 1.12 -10.38
CA GLU A 282 7.25 0.11 -11.33
C GLU A 282 6.08 -0.70 -11.99
N ALA A 283 6.41 -1.69 -12.81
CA ALA A 283 5.45 -2.53 -13.53
C ALA A 283 5.36 -3.96 -12.94
N ASP A 284 4.14 -4.50 -12.80
CA ASP A 284 3.93 -5.84 -12.22
C ASP A 284 4.74 -6.93 -12.94
N CYS A 285 5.74 -7.43 -12.21
CA CYS A 285 6.67 -8.47 -12.57
C CYS A 285 6.35 -9.80 -11.88
N SER A 286 5.07 -10.09 -11.63
CA SER A 286 4.62 -11.33 -10.98
C SER A 286 4.96 -12.56 -11.84
N VAL A 287 6.21 -13.05 -11.74
CA VAL A 287 6.79 -14.03 -12.67
C VAL A 287 6.29 -15.45 -12.43
N LYS A 288 5.97 -16.14 -13.54
CA LYS A 288 5.57 -17.56 -13.52
C LYS A 288 6.78 -18.49 -13.46
N SER A 289 7.92 -18.06 -14.00
CA SER A 289 9.20 -18.76 -13.90
C SER A 289 10.38 -17.81 -14.07
N TYR A 290 11.33 -17.80 -13.14
CA TYR A 290 12.56 -17.01 -13.24
C TYR A 290 13.45 -17.36 -14.45
N SER A 291 13.16 -18.44 -15.19
CA SER A 291 13.82 -18.72 -16.48
C SER A 291 13.59 -17.62 -17.53
N ILE A 292 12.61 -16.74 -17.33
CA ILE A 292 12.41 -15.53 -18.13
C ILE A 292 13.55 -14.51 -17.96
N MET A 293 14.19 -14.47 -16.79
CA MET A 293 15.26 -13.52 -16.47
C MET A 293 16.51 -13.78 -17.33
N ASP A 294 16.72 -15.02 -17.76
CA ASP A 294 17.78 -15.44 -18.68
C ASP A 294 17.38 -15.34 -20.17
N ASN A 295 16.15 -14.92 -20.50
CA ASN A 295 15.61 -14.98 -21.87
C ASN A 295 15.81 -13.67 -22.65
N PRO A 296 16.72 -13.63 -23.65
CA PRO A 296 17.02 -12.41 -24.41
C PRO A 296 15.89 -11.95 -25.34
N ALA A 297 14.75 -12.67 -25.41
CA ALA A 297 13.55 -12.20 -26.10
C ALA A 297 12.86 -11.02 -25.39
N TYR A 298 13.10 -10.83 -24.08
CA TYR A 298 12.53 -9.74 -23.27
C TYR A 298 13.59 -8.77 -22.72
N HIS A 299 14.86 -8.97 -23.08
CA HIS A 299 15.99 -8.11 -22.69
C HIS A 299 16.10 -6.90 -23.62
N ASN A 300 16.30 -5.72 -23.06
CA ASN A 300 16.64 -4.53 -23.83
C ASN A 300 18.16 -4.43 -24.06
N VAL A 301 18.57 -3.61 -25.03
CA VAL A 301 19.99 -3.38 -25.33
C VAL A 301 20.53 -2.34 -24.36
N ASN A 302 21.45 -2.76 -23.50
CA ASN A 302 22.18 -1.88 -22.58
C ASN A 302 23.08 -0.92 -23.40
N PRO A 303 22.96 0.42 -23.26
CA PRO A 303 23.68 1.37 -24.13
C PRO A 303 25.21 1.34 -23.98
N ASP A 304 25.71 1.19 -22.75
CA ASP A 304 27.16 1.14 -22.45
C ASP A 304 27.88 -0.04 -23.15
N THR A 305 27.22 -1.19 -23.21
CA THR A 305 27.80 -2.43 -23.75
C THR A 305 27.39 -2.73 -25.19
N GLY A 306 26.27 -2.17 -25.66
CA GLY A 306 25.67 -2.51 -26.95
C GLY A 306 25.16 -3.96 -27.03
N MET A 307 24.93 -4.61 -25.89
CA MET A 307 24.46 -6.00 -25.78
C MET A 307 23.11 -6.07 -25.08
N THR A 308 22.32 -7.11 -25.35
CA THR A 308 21.08 -7.41 -24.60
C THR A 308 21.42 -7.86 -23.19
N ALA A 309 20.76 -7.28 -22.18
CA ALA A 309 20.91 -7.63 -20.77
C ALA A 309 19.56 -7.56 -20.03
N PRO A 310 19.41 -8.21 -18.87
CA PRO A 310 18.20 -8.11 -18.06
C PRO A 310 18.12 -6.78 -17.27
N SER A 311 16.89 -6.31 -17.07
CA SER A 311 16.49 -5.08 -16.35
C SER A 311 14.99 -5.18 -15.99
N SER A 312 14.41 -4.25 -15.21
CA SER A 312 12.97 -4.29 -14.86
C SER A 312 12.05 -4.18 -16.10
N ALA A 313 12.57 -3.68 -17.22
CA ALA A 313 11.95 -3.72 -18.54
C ALA A 313 11.46 -5.10 -18.98
N ILE A 314 12.01 -6.20 -18.45
CA ILE A 314 11.48 -7.56 -18.67
C ILE A 314 10.02 -7.66 -18.26
N CYS A 315 9.64 -7.01 -17.16
CA CYS A 315 8.31 -7.02 -16.57
C CYS A 315 7.28 -6.39 -17.53
N TRP A 316 7.64 -5.25 -18.13
CA TRP A 316 6.89 -4.63 -19.22
C TRP A 316 6.89 -5.49 -20.48
N ASN A 317 8.08 -5.79 -21.02
CA ASN A 317 8.29 -6.48 -22.31
C ASN A 317 7.63 -7.86 -22.40
N ALA A 318 7.45 -8.54 -21.27
CA ALA A 318 6.83 -9.86 -21.21
C ALA A 318 5.35 -9.86 -20.76
N GLY A 319 4.90 -8.76 -20.14
CA GLY A 319 3.60 -8.63 -19.49
C GLY A 319 2.60 -7.72 -20.18
N VAL A 320 3.02 -6.92 -21.17
CA VAL A 320 2.21 -5.92 -21.86
C VAL A 320 2.40 -5.99 -23.38
N ALA A 321 1.30 -5.86 -24.14
CA ALA A 321 1.29 -5.70 -25.58
C ALA A 321 0.66 -4.35 -25.97
N CYS A 322 1.25 -3.66 -26.94
CA CYS A 322 0.81 -2.32 -27.37
C CYS A 322 0.66 -2.21 -28.88
N THR A 323 -0.32 -1.43 -29.34
CA THR A 323 -0.49 -1.10 -30.76
C THR A 323 0.31 0.16 -31.10
N GLY A 324 1.33 0.04 -31.94
CA GLY A 324 2.20 1.13 -32.37
C GLY A 324 3.69 0.76 -32.31
N PRO A 325 4.59 1.72 -32.00
CA PRO A 325 4.32 3.13 -31.80
C PRO A 325 4.12 3.88 -33.12
N ASP A 326 3.70 5.14 -33.04
CA ASP A 326 3.69 6.10 -34.14
C ASP A 326 5.10 6.69 -34.41
N ALA A 327 5.18 7.67 -35.31
CA ALA A 327 6.44 8.35 -35.63
C ALA A 327 6.96 9.30 -34.53
N GLN A 328 6.23 9.47 -33.44
CA GLN A 328 6.56 10.27 -32.25
C GLN A 328 6.88 9.37 -31.04
N GLY A 329 6.85 8.04 -31.20
CA GLY A 329 7.10 7.07 -30.14
C GLY A 329 5.91 6.81 -29.23
N VAL A 330 4.69 7.18 -29.63
CA VAL A 330 3.45 7.03 -28.86
C VAL A 330 2.66 5.80 -29.32
N TYR A 331 2.13 5.02 -28.38
CA TYR A 331 1.27 3.86 -28.66
C TYR A 331 -0.20 4.26 -28.57
N SER A 332 -1.07 3.66 -29.38
CA SER A 332 -2.52 3.99 -29.38
C SER A 332 -3.29 3.28 -28.27
N GLU A 333 -2.78 2.14 -27.82
CA GLU A 333 -3.32 1.34 -26.72
C GLU A 333 -2.20 0.41 -26.19
N CYS A 334 -2.27 0.04 -24.92
CA CYS A 334 -1.47 -1.02 -24.29
C CYS A 334 -2.39 -1.85 -23.39
N HIS A 335 -2.20 -3.17 -23.36
CA HIS A 335 -3.00 -4.10 -22.55
C HIS A 335 -2.14 -5.26 -22.03
N SER A 336 -2.58 -5.93 -20.96
CA SER A 336 -1.84 -7.07 -20.40
C SER A 336 -1.82 -8.30 -21.32
N THR A 337 -0.71 -9.05 -21.27
CA THR A 337 -0.60 -10.35 -21.94
C THR A 337 -0.94 -11.49 -20.99
N ASN A 338 -1.54 -12.54 -21.54
CA ASN A 338 -1.82 -13.81 -20.84
C ASN A 338 -0.89 -14.93 -21.33
N ASP A 339 0.36 -14.57 -21.65
CA ASP A 339 1.42 -15.49 -22.10
C ASP A 339 1.98 -16.32 -20.92
N ASP A 340 2.70 -17.41 -21.23
CA ASP A 340 3.35 -18.30 -20.24
C ASP A 340 4.56 -17.67 -19.48
N ASN A 341 4.69 -16.35 -19.53
CA ASN A 341 5.83 -15.56 -19.05
C ASN A 341 5.68 -15.13 -17.58
N LEU A 342 4.72 -14.24 -17.35
CA LEU A 342 4.26 -13.81 -16.04
C LEU A 342 3.04 -14.66 -15.65
N GLN A 343 2.53 -14.46 -14.44
CA GLN A 343 1.21 -14.95 -14.12
C GLN A 343 0.16 -14.19 -14.97
N PRO A 344 -0.83 -14.87 -15.57
CA PRO A 344 -1.92 -14.21 -16.28
C PRO A 344 -2.74 -13.39 -15.29
N ILE A 345 -3.27 -12.22 -15.68
CA ILE A 345 -4.02 -11.36 -14.74
C ILE A 345 -5.28 -12.06 -14.20
N SER A 346 -5.81 -13.03 -14.95
CA SER A 346 -6.91 -13.90 -14.50
C SER A 346 -6.58 -14.72 -13.25
N ARG A 347 -5.30 -14.91 -12.90
CA ARG A 347 -4.91 -15.50 -11.61
C ARG A 347 -5.43 -14.68 -10.43
N TYR A 348 -5.48 -13.36 -10.59
CA TYR A 348 -5.85 -12.40 -9.56
C TYR A 348 -7.33 -12.08 -9.62
N THR A 349 -7.87 -11.78 -10.82
CA THR A 349 -9.30 -11.48 -10.98
C THR A 349 -10.19 -12.66 -10.58
N ASN A 350 -9.82 -13.90 -10.95
CA ASN A 350 -10.61 -15.08 -10.52
C ASN A 350 -10.56 -15.35 -9.01
N TYR A 351 -9.58 -14.80 -8.28
CA TYR A 351 -9.55 -14.92 -6.83
C TYR A 351 -10.34 -13.78 -6.15
N LEU A 352 -10.11 -12.53 -6.55
CA LEU A 352 -10.83 -11.37 -6.02
C LEU A 352 -12.32 -11.39 -6.38
N ILE A 353 -12.67 -11.82 -7.60
CA ILE A 353 -14.04 -11.89 -8.10
C ILE A 353 -14.63 -13.28 -7.87
N ASP A 354 -14.28 -14.29 -8.69
CA ASP A 354 -15.01 -15.57 -8.70
C ASP A 354 -15.02 -16.29 -7.33
N GLN A 355 -13.94 -16.17 -6.55
CA GLN A 355 -13.83 -16.78 -5.22
C GLN A 355 -14.36 -15.84 -4.11
N LEU A 356 -13.70 -14.71 -3.85
CA LEU A 356 -14.05 -13.86 -2.71
C LEU A 356 -15.43 -13.19 -2.88
N ARG A 357 -15.68 -12.51 -4.00
CA ARG A 357 -16.96 -11.80 -4.21
C ARG A 357 -18.10 -12.74 -4.55
N GLU A 358 -17.97 -13.53 -5.61
CA GLU A 358 -19.10 -14.29 -6.17
C GLU A 358 -19.40 -15.61 -5.41
N ALA A 359 -18.41 -16.25 -4.78
CA ALA A 359 -18.59 -17.52 -4.07
C ALA A 359 -18.61 -17.40 -2.54
N GLU A 360 -17.87 -16.45 -1.94
CA GLU A 360 -17.87 -16.19 -0.49
C GLU A 360 -18.75 -15.01 -0.07
N GLY A 361 -19.20 -14.16 -1.01
CA GLY A 361 -20.03 -12.99 -0.74
C GLY A 361 -19.28 -11.83 -0.08
N LYS A 362 -17.95 -11.83 -0.19
CA LYS A 362 -17.08 -10.79 0.39
C LYS A 362 -17.06 -9.57 -0.54
N GLU A 363 -17.30 -8.37 -0.02
CA GLU A 363 -17.08 -7.17 -0.81
C GLU A 363 -15.58 -6.97 -1.04
N VAL A 364 -15.18 -6.62 -2.27
CA VAL A 364 -13.75 -6.47 -2.64
C VAL A 364 -13.53 -5.18 -3.42
N ILE A 365 -12.69 -4.31 -2.87
CA ILE A 365 -12.37 -2.99 -3.42
C ILE A 365 -10.85 -2.79 -3.54
N MET A 366 -10.41 -1.89 -4.40
CA MET A 366 -8.99 -1.62 -4.63
C MET A 366 -8.70 -0.12 -4.78
N LEU A 367 -7.63 0.33 -4.12
CA LEU A 367 -6.97 1.60 -4.37
C LEU A 367 -5.63 1.31 -5.06
N GLY A 368 -5.39 1.96 -6.19
CA GLY A 368 -4.07 2.10 -6.78
C GLY A 368 -3.54 3.51 -6.55
N ILE A 369 -2.34 3.65 -5.96
CA ILE A 369 -1.53 4.86 -6.08
C ILE A 369 -0.38 4.48 -7.02
N LEU A 370 -0.51 4.81 -8.30
CA LEU A 370 0.23 4.17 -9.39
C LEU A 370 0.80 5.19 -10.38
N GLY A 371 1.59 4.74 -11.35
CA GLY A 371 2.19 5.56 -12.41
C GLY A 371 1.23 6.12 -13.47
N VAL A 372 0.23 6.88 -13.04
CA VAL A 372 -0.68 7.65 -13.90
C VAL A 372 -0.46 9.16 -13.70
N PRO A 373 -0.71 10.02 -14.70
CA PRO A 373 -0.67 11.48 -14.54
C PRO A 373 -1.48 11.99 -13.33
N LEU A 374 -1.15 13.18 -12.82
CA LEU A 374 -1.91 13.82 -11.73
C LEU A 374 -3.41 13.87 -12.07
N VAL A 375 -4.27 13.57 -11.09
CA VAL A 375 -5.72 13.76 -11.23
C VAL A 375 -6.02 15.25 -11.08
N THR A 376 -6.88 15.78 -11.96
CA THR A 376 -7.16 17.22 -12.04
C THR A 376 -8.58 17.59 -11.61
N MET A 377 -9.50 16.62 -11.57
CA MET A 377 -10.84 16.76 -11.00
C MET A 377 -11.34 15.42 -10.46
N HIS A 378 -11.99 15.45 -9.30
CA HIS A 378 -12.68 14.31 -8.67
C HIS A 378 -14.20 14.54 -8.65
N ASN A 379 -14.98 13.46 -8.52
CA ASN A 379 -16.41 13.56 -8.23
C ASN A 379 -16.62 14.25 -6.87
N PRO A 380 -17.48 15.29 -6.75
CA PRO A 380 -17.69 16.00 -5.49
C PRO A 380 -18.58 15.26 -4.46
N ASN A 381 -18.91 13.98 -4.70
CA ASN A 381 -19.68 13.11 -3.81
C ASN A 381 -18.96 11.74 -3.74
N PRO A 382 -19.21 10.91 -2.71
CA PRO A 382 -18.76 9.52 -2.69
C PRO A 382 -19.16 8.79 -3.99
N PRO A 383 -18.30 7.91 -4.54
CA PRO A 383 -17.01 7.47 -4.00
C PRO A 383 -15.81 8.40 -4.27
N TYR A 384 -16.03 9.66 -4.69
CA TYR A 384 -14.99 10.67 -4.95
C TYR A 384 -13.98 10.29 -6.05
N GLU A 385 -14.40 9.49 -7.03
CA GLU A 385 -13.52 8.97 -8.07
C GLU A 385 -12.94 10.06 -9.00
N PRO A 386 -11.74 9.83 -9.59
CA PRO A 386 -11.19 10.66 -10.67
C PRO A 386 -12.16 10.85 -11.85
N THR A 387 -12.24 12.09 -12.35
CA THR A 387 -13.11 12.49 -13.48
C THR A 387 -12.39 13.28 -14.57
N ALA A 388 -11.11 13.63 -14.38
CA ALA A 388 -10.18 14.13 -15.39
C ALA A 388 -8.73 14.08 -14.87
N GLY A 389 -7.74 13.97 -15.75
CA GLY A 389 -6.36 13.61 -15.38
C GLY A 389 -6.25 12.12 -15.12
N GLY A 390 -5.28 11.68 -14.32
CA GLY A 390 -5.19 10.27 -13.92
C GLY A 390 -5.09 9.31 -15.10
N VAL A 391 -5.87 8.24 -15.02
CA VAL A 391 -6.01 7.22 -16.07
C VAL A 391 -6.41 7.80 -17.44
N ASP A 392 -7.26 8.84 -17.50
CA ASP A 392 -7.78 9.37 -18.77
C ASP A 392 -6.72 10.12 -19.60
N ASP A 393 -5.75 10.76 -18.93
CA ASP A 393 -4.63 11.47 -19.57
C ASP A 393 -3.37 10.59 -19.74
N LEU A 394 -3.42 9.29 -19.38
CA LEU A 394 -2.28 8.38 -19.44
C LEU A 394 -1.83 8.10 -20.89
N VAL A 395 -0.60 8.52 -21.22
CA VAL A 395 -0.01 8.33 -22.56
C VAL A 395 1.11 7.29 -22.54
N TYR A 396 0.84 6.11 -23.09
CA TYR A 396 1.85 5.09 -23.37
C TYR A 396 2.81 5.54 -24.48
N ARG A 397 4.11 5.62 -24.19
CA ARG A 397 5.12 6.14 -25.12
C ARG A 397 6.53 5.70 -24.74
N ASN A 398 7.46 5.75 -25.69
CA ASN A 398 8.90 5.60 -25.42
C ASN A 398 9.45 6.80 -24.61
N TRP A 399 10.60 6.58 -23.95
CA TRP A 399 11.38 7.65 -23.33
C TRP A 399 11.85 8.70 -24.36
N ARG A 400 11.93 9.95 -23.91
CA ARG A 400 12.34 11.13 -24.69
C ARG A 400 13.61 11.73 -24.12
N ASP A 401 14.58 11.96 -24.99
CA ASP A 401 15.92 12.38 -24.60
C ASP A 401 15.97 13.86 -24.22
N GLY A 402 16.80 14.18 -23.21
CA GLY A 402 16.97 15.52 -22.66
C GLY A 402 16.36 15.72 -21.27
N GLU A 403 16.79 16.79 -20.62
CA GLU A 403 16.37 17.24 -19.28
C GLU A 403 14.85 17.51 -19.22
N TYR A 404 14.19 17.01 -18.18
CA TYR A 404 12.80 17.32 -17.86
C TYR A 404 12.61 18.83 -17.59
N PRO A 405 11.54 19.49 -18.07
CA PRO A 405 10.37 18.95 -18.77
C PRO A 405 10.46 19.00 -20.32
N VAL A 406 11.67 19.08 -20.89
CA VAL A 406 11.86 19.08 -22.36
C VAL A 406 11.99 17.64 -22.90
N GLY A 407 12.71 16.79 -22.17
CA GLY A 407 12.66 15.33 -22.28
C GLY A 407 12.09 14.71 -20.99
N ASP A 408 12.44 13.46 -20.73
CA ASP A 408 11.97 12.69 -19.57
C ASP A 408 13.04 12.45 -18.48
N ILE A 409 14.29 12.85 -18.73
CA ILE A 409 15.43 12.55 -17.84
C ILE A 409 15.46 13.57 -16.70
N LEU A 410 15.54 13.12 -15.45
CA LEU A 410 15.51 14.03 -14.30
C LEU A 410 16.79 14.88 -14.24
N PRO A 411 16.78 16.09 -13.68
CA PRO A 411 17.92 17.02 -13.78
C PRO A 411 19.23 16.47 -13.18
N ASP A 412 19.14 15.69 -12.10
CA ASP A 412 20.28 15.01 -11.48
C ASP A 412 20.81 13.83 -12.31
N GLU A 413 19.92 13.01 -12.86
CA GLU A 413 20.23 11.93 -13.80
C GLU A 413 20.88 12.46 -15.10
N PHE A 414 20.36 13.56 -15.63
CA PHE A 414 20.87 14.26 -16.82
C PHE A 414 22.24 14.92 -16.55
N MET A 415 22.48 15.42 -15.33
CA MET A 415 23.81 15.88 -14.91
C MET A 415 24.84 14.75 -14.82
N THR A 416 24.43 13.51 -14.50
CA THR A 416 25.31 12.32 -14.60
C THR A 416 25.47 11.79 -16.02
N GLY A 417 24.61 12.19 -16.96
CA GLY A 417 24.70 11.84 -18.38
C GLY A 417 23.81 10.67 -18.80
N GLU A 418 22.83 10.29 -17.98
CA GLU A 418 21.79 9.31 -18.35
C GLU A 418 20.99 9.82 -19.57
N THR A 419 20.57 8.91 -20.44
CA THR A 419 19.83 9.22 -21.67
C THR A 419 18.51 8.47 -21.74
N ALA A 420 17.66 8.85 -22.70
CA ALA A 420 16.45 8.07 -22.99
C ALA A 420 16.74 6.62 -23.41
N ALA A 421 17.95 6.29 -23.88
CA ALA A 421 18.32 4.91 -24.20
C ALA A 421 18.59 4.09 -22.93
N ASP A 422 19.15 4.69 -21.88
CA ASP A 422 19.45 4.03 -20.61
C ASP A 422 18.15 3.76 -19.85
N LYS A 423 17.27 4.75 -19.76
CA LYS A 423 15.92 4.58 -19.20
C LYS A 423 15.05 3.59 -19.98
N GLN A 424 15.15 3.59 -21.31
CA GLN A 424 14.49 2.60 -22.16
C GLN A 424 15.08 1.20 -21.97
N PHE A 425 16.37 1.07 -21.64
CA PHE A 425 16.97 -0.19 -21.21
C PHE A 425 16.44 -0.62 -19.84
N ASP A 426 16.46 0.26 -18.84
CA ASP A 426 16.07 -0.05 -17.46
C ASP A 426 14.59 -0.44 -17.36
N PHE A 427 13.65 0.40 -17.86
CA PHE A 427 12.20 0.29 -17.56
C PHE A 427 11.31 -0.14 -18.74
N GLY A 428 11.81 -0.14 -19.97
CA GLY A 428 11.09 -0.68 -21.14
C GLY A 428 9.95 0.16 -21.72
N ILE A 429 9.44 1.14 -20.97
CA ILE A 429 8.46 2.13 -21.44
C ILE A 429 8.72 3.48 -20.78
N GLY A 430 8.43 4.57 -21.48
CA GLY A 430 8.52 5.94 -20.96
C GLY A 430 7.54 6.21 -19.82
N PRO A 431 7.76 7.27 -19.04
CA PRO A 431 7.04 7.51 -17.80
C PRO A 431 5.55 7.77 -18.05
N GLY A 432 4.71 7.13 -17.24
CA GLY A 432 3.28 7.40 -17.13
C GLY A 432 3.01 8.69 -16.38
N CYS A 433 3.81 9.01 -15.36
CA CYS A 433 3.86 10.32 -14.73
C CYS A 433 5.28 10.79 -14.39
N THR A 434 5.43 12.11 -14.25
CA THR A 434 6.63 12.76 -13.69
C THR A 434 6.15 14.07 -13.07
N GLY A 435 6.18 14.12 -11.74
CA GLY A 435 5.60 15.19 -10.93
C GLY A 435 6.63 16.20 -10.41
N THR A 436 6.16 17.42 -10.19
CA THR A 436 6.89 18.47 -9.47
C THR A 436 5.94 19.32 -8.65
N ASN A 437 6.34 19.69 -7.43
CA ASN A 437 5.56 20.56 -6.56
C ASN A 437 5.57 22.03 -7.04
N MET A 438 4.86 22.90 -6.31
CA MET A 438 4.79 24.35 -6.60
C MET A 438 6.15 25.08 -6.54
N ALA A 439 7.18 24.52 -5.91
CA ALA A 439 8.54 25.07 -5.91
C ALA A 439 9.38 24.62 -7.12
N GLY A 440 8.91 23.65 -7.88
CA GLY A 440 9.65 22.98 -8.96
C GLY A 440 10.58 21.87 -8.45
N GLU A 441 10.40 21.42 -7.21
CA GLU A 441 11.06 20.24 -6.65
C GLU A 441 10.33 18.98 -7.13
N PHE A 442 11.07 17.90 -7.32
CA PHE A 442 10.55 16.64 -7.86
C PHE A 442 9.71 15.88 -6.83
N THR A 443 8.56 15.32 -7.26
CA THR A 443 7.61 14.60 -6.37
C THR A 443 7.45 13.13 -6.71
N GLY A 444 7.90 12.68 -7.89
CA GLY A 444 7.92 11.28 -8.28
C GLY A 444 7.97 11.07 -9.80
N GLN A 445 8.39 9.88 -10.24
CA GLN A 445 8.38 9.46 -11.65
C GLN A 445 8.12 7.95 -11.72
N ALA A 446 7.03 7.58 -12.38
CA ALA A 446 6.52 6.21 -12.42
C ALA A 446 6.17 5.76 -13.84
N ILE A 447 6.25 4.46 -14.12
CA ILE A 447 5.88 3.86 -15.41
C ILE A 447 4.39 3.42 -15.45
N PRO A 448 3.78 3.31 -16.65
CA PRO A 448 2.36 3.01 -16.78
C PRO A 448 1.95 1.64 -16.18
N PRO A 449 1.00 1.58 -15.23
CA PRO A 449 0.77 0.41 -14.37
C PRO A 449 -0.19 -0.64 -14.97
N VAL A 450 -0.10 -0.91 -16.29
CA VAL A 450 -1.12 -1.62 -17.11
C VAL A 450 -1.76 -2.83 -16.42
N ARG A 451 -0.93 -3.75 -15.89
CA ARG A 451 -1.40 -5.01 -15.29
C ARG A 451 -2.13 -4.81 -13.96
N VAL A 452 -1.68 -3.86 -13.13
CA VAL A 452 -2.33 -3.53 -11.84
C VAL A 452 -3.63 -2.76 -12.10
N LYS A 453 -3.59 -1.81 -13.03
CA LYS A 453 -4.75 -1.05 -13.53
C LYS A 453 -5.87 -1.99 -14.00
N GLU A 454 -5.57 -2.95 -14.88
CA GLU A 454 -6.58 -3.89 -15.40
C GLU A 454 -7.19 -4.79 -14.32
N VAL A 455 -6.41 -5.24 -13.33
CA VAL A 455 -6.94 -6.01 -12.19
C VAL A 455 -7.86 -5.14 -11.34
N CYS A 456 -7.46 -3.91 -11.03
CA CYS A 456 -8.27 -2.94 -10.30
C CYS A 456 -9.59 -2.67 -11.04
N GLU A 457 -9.53 -2.20 -12.29
CA GLU A 457 -10.70 -1.84 -13.09
C GLU A 457 -11.67 -3.00 -13.29
N SER A 458 -11.21 -4.26 -13.26
CA SER A 458 -12.06 -5.44 -13.35
C SER A 458 -13.02 -5.63 -12.15
N LEU A 459 -12.76 -4.98 -11.02
CA LEU A 459 -13.64 -5.01 -9.85
C LEU A 459 -14.91 -4.17 -10.05
N ASN A 460 -14.86 -3.12 -10.87
CA ASN A 460 -15.97 -2.19 -11.10
C ASN A 460 -17.21 -2.93 -11.66
N ILE A 461 -18.38 -2.68 -11.07
CA ILE A 461 -19.61 -3.43 -11.38
C ILE A 461 -20.40 -2.68 -12.47
N PRO A 462 -20.68 -3.26 -13.65
CA PRO A 462 -21.36 -2.55 -14.74
C PRO A 462 -22.86 -2.41 -14.50
N ASN A 463 -23.40 -1.19 -14.66
CA ASN A 463 -24.81 -0.88 -14.50
C ASN A 463 -25.62 -0.97 -15.81
N ASP A 464 -26.93 -1.23 -15.69
CA ASP A 464 -27.89 -1.32 -16.81
C ASP A 464 -27.97 -0.03 -17.67
N ASP A 465 -27.53 1.12 -17.15
CA ASP A 465 -27.51 2.41 -17.84
C ASP A 465 -26.16 2.72 -18.55
N GLY A 466 -25.14 1.89 -18.35
CA GLY A 466 -23.79 2.06 -18.90
C GLY A 466 -22.82 2.86 -18.02
N THR A 467 -23.20 3.18 -16.79
CA THR A 467 -22.25 3.57 -15.72
C THR A 467 -21.64 2.33 -15.06
N PHE A 468 -20.79 2.54 -14.06
CA PHE A 468 -20.30 1.47 -13.17
C PHE A 468 -20.54 1.87 -11.72
N GLU A 469 -20.78 0.90 -10.83
CA GLU A 469 -20.48 1.08 -9.42
C GLU A 469 -18.95 0.97 -9.25
N VAL A 470 -18.34 2.02 -8.69
CA VAL A 470 -16.88 2.06 -8.51
C VAL A 470 -16.49 1.11 -7.37
N ARG A 471 -15.51 0.26 -7.66
CA ARG A 471 -14.79 -0.61 -6.70
C ARG A 471 -13.27 -0.48 -6.86
N CYS A 472 -12.82 0.34 -7.81
CA CYS A 472 -11.43 0.64 -8.09
C CYS A 472 -11.22 2.14 -8.21
N CYS A 473 -10.29 2.69 -7.42
CA CYS A 473 -9.78 4.04 -7.58
C CYS A 473 -8.30 4.02 -7.98
N ILE A 474 -7.89 4.90 -8.88
CA ILE A 474 -6.49 4.98 -9.33
C ILE A 474 -6.03 6.44 -9.33
N GLU A 475 -5.15 6.75 -8.37
CA GLU A 475 -4.50 8.05 -8.19
C GLU A 475 -3.05 8.02 -8.66
N SER A 476 -2.48 9.21 -8.84
CA SER A 476 -1.08 9.40 -9.24
C SER A 476 -0.13 9.22 -8.06
N ILE A 477 0.84 8.32 -8.19
CA ILE A 477 1.97 8.23 -7.25
C ILE A 477 2.94 9.42 -7.36
N CYS A 478 2.91 10.17 -8.46
CA CYS A 478 3.72 11.37 -8.64
C CYS A 478 3.16 12.63 -7.93
N ASP A 479 2.11 12.51 -7.11
CA ASP A 479 1.55 13.64 -6.35
C ASP A 479 2.35 13.92 -5.05
N GLU A 480 2.23 15.13 -4.50
CA GLU A 480 2.78 15.48 -3.18
C GLU A 480 1.79 15.26 -2.03
N ASP A 481 0.51 15.00 -2.34
CA ASP A 481 -0.53 14.68 -1.36
C ASP A 481 -1.44 13.51 -1.80
N PHE A 482 -1.54 12.48 -0.97
CA PHE A 482 -2.43 11.33 -1.19
C PHE A 482 -3.74 11.42 -0.40
N SER A 483 -4.10 12.59 0.14
CA SER A 483 -5.38 12.82 0.82
C SER A 483 -6.60 12.54 -0.08
N ALA A 484 -6.47 12.73 -1.40
CA ALA A 484 -7.49 12.36 -2.39
C ALA A 484 -7.62 10.83 -2.55
N ALA A 485 -6.50 10.11 -2.56
CA ALA A 485 -6.47 8.64 -2.61
C ALA A 485 -7.16 8.01 -1.39
N ILE A 486 -6.94 8.61 -0.22
CA ILE A 486 -7.60 8.22 1.03
C ILE A 486 -9.10 8.51 0.96
N GLN A 487 -9.51 9.72 0.57
CA GLN A 487 -10.93 10.09 0.40
C GLN A 487 -11.65 9.19 -0.60
N CYS A 488 -10.99 8.81 -1.69
CA CYS A 488 -11.56 7.90 -2.68
C CYS A 488 -11.75 6.48 -2.09
N LEU A 489 -10.74 5.96 -1.40
CA LEU A 489 -10.82 4.66 -0.72
C LEU A 489 -11.94 4.64 0.33
N THR A 490 -11.98 5.61 1.23
CA THR A 490 -13.01 5.69 2.30
C THR A 490 -14.39 6.00 1.74
N GLY A 491 -14.48 6.76 0.64
CA GLY A 491 -15.71 6.98 -0.13
C GLY A 491 -16.27 5.71 -0.75
N ILE A 492 -15.43 4.84 -1.32
CA ILE A 492 -15.88 3.51 -1.77
C ILE A 492 -16.36 2.67 -0.57
N ILE A 493 -15.60 2.65 0.54
CA ILE A 493 -16.01 1.91 1.76
C ILE A 493 -17.37 2.41 2.28
N GLN A 494 -17.60 3.73 2.31
CA GLN A 494 -18.86 4.35 2.74
C GLN A 494 -20.07 3.91 1.90
N GLU A 495 -19.93 3.81 0.58
CA GLU A 495 -21.01 3.39 -0.32
C GLU A 495 -21.18 1.86 -0.36
N SER A 496 -20.10 1.10 -0.15
CA SER A 496 -20.12 -0.38 -0.09
C SER A 496 -20.62 -0.95 1.25
N ILE A 497 -20.54 -0.21 2.36
CA ILE A 497 -20.98 -0.69 3.68
C ILE A 497 -22.47 -0.44 3.91
N GLN A 498 -23.16 -1.48 4.38
CA GLN A 498 -24.54 -1.43 4.88
C GLN A 498 -24.59 -1.98 6.30
N LEU A 499 -25.12 -1.20 7.25
CA LEU A 499 -25.15 -1.62 8.65
C LEU A 499 -26.21 -2.70 8.91
N PRO A 500 -25.87 -3.83 9.56
CA PRO A 500 -26.86 -4.78 10.07
C PRO A 500 -27.66 -4.15 11.23
N GLY A 501 -28.90 -3.76 10.95
CA GLY A 501 -29.79 -3.00 11.86
C GLY A 501 -30.55 -3.78 12.92
#